data_AF-A0A420YNW3-F1
#
_entry.id   AF-A0A420YNW3-F1
#
_cell.length_a   1.000
_cell.length_b   1.000
_cell.length_c   1.000
_cell.angle_alpha   90.00
_cell.angle_beta   90.00
_cell.angle_gamma   90.00
#
_symmetry.space_group_name_H-M   'P 1'
#
loop_
_entity.id
_entity.type
_entity.pdbx_description
1 polymer ?
#
loop_
_entity_poly.entity_id
_entity_poly.type
_entity_poly.pdbx_seq_one_letter_code
_entity_poly.pdbx_strand_id
1 'polypeptide(L)'
;MLVRDVFLIYLLQSMMVPTKGKPHKPNIPRDDGFNIDDPTASDPRSPPTSFPPLPLRTGINPFAGKFVAIPESCAGSNMMRPSDQCLADLNKQPDGVVAFSGGSLKLDDKSCTQYQVNKMETAVWDATTLAKFASHTPTSAPDIAAWKTWIGPDFWTLQDRILGNIGNVPEFSQAKKFDIIMSCKDTSKDQICGSKRDNKSVGGYASTYKGWTGWYNYITLCPAWFQLEDLETKMLFVEDELQKGNPKYAQEAQWQKSQGQFFLHEMMHLDVIGNPHITDEVVNPQLSTAYAYGPRLVYRLAQFPLSQGGGATRASTNADSYAWLVNSLYFRRVTGYFPVPPKYHALDTIDSFDLDDEDIGQDVFPIHLGEIAPNMTDDDISKVIETELLGITSDEPVKPPVAPTAVPPPECAVHGMPFPQPPVEDYITAFCSNRDMFKKVIVPPISYGNGKTDDGRTKVVGVVGNYTIPDSQNKLWLGLLYTHQACMGTFQFAVGKNDQESIDHCKLRLGTILNGCQTDTTTAKLGGKLTDVCAQYYVTRAPPDERPFDNWFTVQDKGTFDCVPTDTSAIGGDSSPLKGTCTCSYSGFSDQSDIFKMPQSNNCADVKVEDLLHN
;
A
#
# COMPACT_ATOMS: atom_id res chain seq x y z
N MET A 1 -37.76 30.99 -48.07
CA MET A 1 -37.66 31.63 -49.40
C MET A 1 -36.26 32.23 -49.50
N LEU A 2 -35.58 31.99 -50.62
CA LEU A 2 -34.19 32.35 -50.98
C LEU A 2 -33.05 31.42 -50.49
N VAL A 3 -32.31 31.01 -51.51
CA VAL A 3 -31.17 30.09 -51.64
C VAL A 3 -29.87 30.89 -51.54
N ARG A 4 -28.81 30.35 -50.91
CA ARG A 4 -27.44 30.18 -51.46
C ARG A 4 -26.34 30.06 -50.38
N ASP A 5 -25.56 28.99 -50.54
CA ASP A 5 -24.10 28.85 -50.47
C ASP A 5 -23.32 29.29 -49.21
N VAL A 6 -22.48 28.38 -48.68
CA VAL A 6 -21.01 28.55 -48.51
C VAL A 6 -20.37 27.25 -47.97
N PHE A 7 -19.48 26.70 -48.82
CA PHE A 7 -18.24 25.94 -48.57
C PHE A 7 -18.15 24.85 -47.49
N LEU A 8 -18.11 23.61 -48.00
CA LEU A 8 -17.52 22.43 -47.37
C LEU A 8 -15.98 22.48 -47.56
N ILE A 9 -15.21 22.76 -46.51
CA ILE A 9 -13.75 22.59 -46.52
C ILE A 9 -13.44 21.16 -46.07
N TYR A 10 -13.03 20.33 -47.03
CA TYR A 10 -12.27 19.10 -46.78
C TYR A 10 -10.88 19.49 -46.27
N LEU A 11 -10.66 19.39 -44.96
CA LEU A 11 -9.32 19.40 -44.38
C LEU A 11 -8.83 17.96 -44.29
N LEU A 12 -8.12 17.54 -45.34
CA LEU A 12 -7.10 16.50 -45.31
C LEU A 12 -6.08 16.87 -44.23
N GLN A 13 -6.26 16.35 -43.01
CA GLN A 13 -5.16 16.30 -42.04
C GLN A 13 -4.27 15.11 -42.38
N SER A 14 -3.09 15.47 -42.85
CA SER A 14 -1.92 14.67 -43.17
C SER A 14 -1.77 13.40 -42.32
N MET A 15 -1.95 12.25 -42.97
CA MET A 15 -1.09 11.10 -42.68
C MET A 15 0.33 11.49 -43.07
N MET A 16 1.08 12.07 -42.13
CA MET A 16 2.53 12.06 -42.23
C MET A 16 2.96 10.60 -42.02
N VAL A 17 3.08 9.87 -43.12
CA VAL A 17 3.91 8.66 -43.16
C VAL A 17 5.32 9.13 -42.80
N PRO A 18 5.91 8.66 -41.69
CA PRO A 18 7.29 9.00 -41.36
C PRO A 18 8.16 8.57 -42.53
N THR A 19 8.87 9.52 -43.13
CA THR A 19 9.92 9.22 -44.09
C THR A 19 10.87 8.22 -43.46
N LYS A 20 11.16 7.12 -44.18
CA LYS A 20 12.09 6.04 -43.82
C LYS A 20 13.46 6.59 -43.39
N GLY A 21 13.56 7.08 -42.16
CA GLY A 21 14.83 7.18 -41.45
C GLY A 21 15.31 5.75 -41.25
N LYS A 22 16.57 5.47 -41.57
CA LYS A 22 17.18 4.20 -41.16
C LYS A 22 16.95 4.04 -39.65
N PRO A 23 16.47 2.89 -39.16
CA PRO A 23 16.29 2.68 -37.73
C PRO A 23 17.62 3.00 -37.05
N HIS A 24 17.59 3.96 -36.13
CA HIS A 24 18.74 4.31 -35.33
C HIS A 24 19.03 3.06 -34.49
N LYS A 25 20.02 2.26 -34.88
CA LYS A 25 20.53 1.24 -33.96
C LYS A 25 21.02 2.00 -32.74
N PRO A 26 20.56 1.67 -31.52
CA PRO A 26 21.11 2.26 -30.32
C PRO A 26 22.63 2.08 -30.35
N ASN A 27 23.38 3.11 -29.96
CA ASN A 27 24.76 2.89 -29.54
C ASN A 27 24.70 2.04 -28.28
N ILE A 28 24.72 0.71 -28.47
CA ILE A 28 24.84 -0.24 -27.37
C ILE A 28 26.11 0.16 -26.61
N PRO A 29 26.04 0.44 -25.30
CA PRO A 29 27.20 0.80 -24.51
C PRO A 29 28.33 -0.21 -24.73
N ARG A 30 29.57 0.29 -24.75
CA ARG A 30 30.77 -0.54 -24.86
C ARG A 30 30.83 -1.52 -23.69
N ASP A 31 30.71 -2.81 -24.03
CA ASP A 31 31.26 -4.01 -23.40
C ASP A 31 31.82 -3.80 -21.98
N ASP A 32 30.92 -3.72 -20.99
CA ASP A 32 31.21 -3.79 -19.56
C ASP A 32 31.39 -5.23 -19.08
N GLY A 33 31.48 -6.19 -20.01
CA GLY A 33 31.54 -7.63 -19.72
C GLY A 33 30.19 -8.24 -19.35
N PHE A 34 29.09 -7.48 -19.41
CA PHE A 34 27.76 -7.99 -19.14
C PHE A 34 27.21 -8.77 -20.34
N ASN A 35 26.82 -10.03 -20.12
CA ASN A 35 26.13 -10.81 -21.14
C ASN A 35 24.64 -10.44 -21.18
N ILE A 36 24.23 -9.64 -22.16
CA ILE A 36 22.82 -9.23 -22.33
C ILE A 36 21.91 -10.46 -22.56
N ASP A 37 22.44 -11.53 -23.13
CA ASP A 37 21.68 -12.74 -23.42
C ASP A 37 21.70 -13.73 -22.23
N ASP A 38 22.46 -13.44 -21.16
CA ASP A 38 22.38 -14.12 -19.87
C ASP A 38 22.53 -13.09 -18.73
N PRO A 39 21.46 -12.32 -18.44
CA PRO A 39 21.51 -11.30 -17.41
C PRO A 39 21.75 -11.86 -16.01
N THR A 40 21.48 -13.15 -15.78
CA THR A 40 21.68 -13.79 -14.48
C THR A 40 23.15 -14.02 -14.14
N ALA A 41 24.03 -14.09 -15.15
CA ALA A 41 25.48 -14.22 -14.93
C ALA A 41 26.07 -13.04 -14.13
N SER A 42 25.35 -11.92 -14.09
CA SER A 42 25.73 -10.71 -13.35
C SER A 42 25.07 -10.60 -11.97
N ASP A 43 24.26 -11.59 -11.57
CA ASP A 43 23.61 -11.59 -10.26
C ASP A 43 24.67 -11.61 -9.14
N PRO A 44 24.42 -10.87 -8.03
CA PRO A 44 25.27 -10.95 -6.87
C PRO A 44 25.40 -12.39 -6.37
N ARG A 45 26.64 -12.85 -6.16
CA ARG A 45 26.92 -14.16 -5.55
C ARG A 45 26.51 -14.22 -4.08
N SER A 46 26.37 -13.06 -3.45
CA SER A 46 25.93 -12.87 -2.08
C SER A 46 24.88 -11.77 -2.04
N PRO A 47 23.85 -11.89 -1.19
CA PRO A 47 22.87 -10.83 -0.99
C PRO A 47 23.53 -9.48 -0.71
N PRO A 48 22.98 -8.36 -1.21
CA PRO A 48 23.48 -7.04 -0.84
C PRO A 48 23.32 -6.82 0.66
N THR A 49 24.33 -6.24 1.31
CA THR A 49 24.28 -5.93 2.76
C THR A 49 23.36 -4.76 3.09
N SER A 50 22.91 -4.02 2.07
CA SER A 50 21.95 -2.93 2.16
C SER A 50 21.34 -2.70 0.79
N PHE A 51 20.03 -2.41 0.74
CA PHE A 51 19.38 -2.00 -0.49
C PHE A 51 19.69 -0.52 -0.77
N PRO A 52 19.88 -0.13 -2.04
CA PRO A 52 20.05 1.27 -2.38
C PRO A 52 18.82 2.05 -1.92
N PRO A 53 18.99 3.33 -1.51
CA PRO A 53 17.88 4.25 -1.24
C PRO A 53 17.24 4.62 -2.58
N LEU A 54 16.53 3.66 -3.17
CA LEU A 54 15.67 3.92 -4.30
C LEU A 54 14.47 4.73 -3.82
N PRO A 55 13.72 5.35 -4.73
CA PRO A 55 12.44 5.94 -4.37
C PRO A 55 11.45 4.81 -4.05
N LEU A 56 11.69 4.06 -2.98
CA LEU A 56 10.61 3.60 -2.12
C LEU A 56 9.78 4.83 -1.82
N ARG A 57 8.46 4.71 -1.97
CA ARG A 57 7.44 5.68 -1.55
C ARG A 57 7.96 6.73 -0.55
N THR A 58 8.55 7.82 -1.03
CA THR A 58 9.08 8.83 -0.11
C THR A 58 7.97 9.82 0.20
N GLY A 59 7.57 9.92 1.46
CA GLY A 59 6.60 10.90 1.93
C GLY A 59 5.19 10.35 2.10
N ILE A 60 4.21 11.25 2.10
CA ILE A 60 2.80 10.91 2.29
C ILE A 60 2.21 10.46 0.95
N ASN A 61 1.41 9.39 0.96
CA ASN A 61 0.72 8.91 -0.24
C ASN A 61 -0.03 10.08 -0.91
N PRO A 62 0.37 10.48 -2.13
CA PRO A 62 -0.23 11.64 -2.79
C PRO A 62 -1.67 11.39 -3.24
N PHE A 63 -2.19 10.18 -3.11
CA PHE A 63 -3.58 9.82 -3.42
C PHE A 63 -4.44 9.60 -2.17
N ALA A 64 -3.85 9.60 -0.97
CA ALA A 64 -4.58 9.34 0.27
C ALA A 64 -5.72 10.34 0.51
N GLY A 65 -6.93 9.81 0.71
CA GLY A 65 -8.15 10.58 0.94
C GLY A 65 -8.60 11.43 -0.26
N LYS A 66 -8.08 11.17 -1.47
CA LYS A 66 -8.38 11.98 -2.66
C LYS A 66 -9.45 11.38 -3.56
N PHE A 67 -9.94 10.18 -3.26
CA PHE A 67 -11.04 9.60 -4.00
C PHE A 67 -12.32 10.39 -3.76
N VAL A 68 -12.93 10.84 -4.85
CA VAL A 68 -14.23 11.50 -4.82
C VAL A 68 -15.25 10.54 -5.40
N ALA A 69 -16.30 10.23 -4.64
CA ALA A 69 -17.42 9.47 -5.18
C ALA A 69 -18.16 10.32 -6.22
N ILE A 70 -18.51 9.71 -7.36
CA ILE A 70 -19.43 10.36 -8.28
C ILE A 70 -20.82 10.53 -7.62
N PRO A 71 -21.65 11.48 -8.09
CA PRO A 71 -23.00 11.63 -7.55
C PRO A 71 -23.78 10.32 -7.57
N GLU A 72 -24.58 10.05 -6.53
CA GLU A 72 -25.37 8.80 -6.44
C GLU A 72 -26.34 8.64 -7.61
N SER A 73 -26.82 9.74 -8.20
CA SER A 73 -27.61 9.73 -9.44
C SER A 73 -26.90 9.10 -10.64
N CYS A 74 -25.56 9.04 -10.58
CA CYS A 74 -24.69 8.45 -11.58
C CYS A 74 -24.20 7.04 -11.22
N ALA A 75 -24.29 6.65 -9.94
CA ALA A 75 -23.83 5.36 -9.46
C ALA A 75 -24.57 4.20 -10.14
N GLY A 76 -23.81 3.24 -10.71
CA GLY A 76 -24.36 2.09 -11.44
C GLY A 76 -25.17 2.46 -12.69
N SER A 77 -25.23 3.75 -13.05
CA SER A 77 -25.84 4.17 -14.31
C SER A 77 -24.88 3.82 -15.44
N ASN A 78 -25.43 3.37 -16.57
CA ASN A 78 -24.61 3.22 -17.76
C ASN A 78 -24.12 4.61 -18.17
N MET A 79 -22.89 4.97 -17.81
CA MET A 79 -22.32 6.29 -18.07
C MET A 79 -22.03 6.52 -19.59
N MET A 80 -22.30 5.53 -20.45
CA MET A 80 -22.52 5.78 -21.89
C MET A 80 -23.81 6.58 -22.18
N ARG A 81 -24.80 6.48 -21.30
CA ARG A 81 -26.12 7.15 -21.35
C ARG A 81 -26.55 7.56 -19.94
N PRO A 82 -25.83 8.50 -19.30
CA PRO A 82 -26.18 8.97 -17.96
C PRO A 82 -27.60 9.53 -17.97
N SER A 83 -28.32 9.35 -16.86
CA SER A 83 -29.65 9.95 -16.71
C SER A 83 -29.56 11.48 -16.72
N ASP A 84 -30.66 12.16 -17.05
CA ASP A 84 -30.72 13.63 -16.97
C ASP A 84 -30.38 14.13 -15.56
N GLN A 85 -30.78 13.37 -14.53
CA GLN A 85 -30.45 13.65 -13.14
C GLN A 85 -28.94 13.51 -12.88
N CYS A 86 -28.30 12.45 -13.38
CA CYS A 86 -26.85 12.29 -13.30
C CYS A 86 -26.11 13.46 -13.95
N LEU A 87 -26.52 13.84 -15.16
CA LEU A 87 -25.95 15.01 -15.85
C LEU A 87 -26.15 16.28 -15.03
N ALA A 88 -27.36 16.51 -14.49
CA ALA A 88 -27.66 17.68 -13.67
C ALA A 88 -26.80 17.73 -12.39
N ASP A 89 -26.58 16.59 -11.72
CA ASP A 89 -25.82 16.54 -10.48
C ASP A 89 -24.31 16.59 -10.70
N LEU A 90 -23.80 15.99 -11.78
CA LEU A 90 -22.43 16.21 -12.26
C LEU A 90 -22.19 17.70 -12.58
N ASN A 91 -23.19 18.39 -13.11
CA ASN A 91 -23.08 19.81 -13.44
C ASN A 91 -23.08 20.74 -12.22
N LYS A 92 -23.56 20.27 -11.06
CA LYS A 92 -23.61 21.05 -9.81
C LYS A 92 -22.36 20.91 -8.93
N GLN A 93 -21.51 19.93 -9.20
CA GLN A 93 -20.24 19.78 -8.48
C GLN A 93 -19.44 21.09 -8.62
N PRO A 94 -18.79 21.59 -7.56
CA PRO A 94 -18.15 22.92 -7.52
C PRO A 94 -17.05 23.10 -8.58
N ASP A 95 -16.53 22.01 -9.13
CA ASP A 95 -15.60 22.01 -10.25
C ASP A 95 -16.28 22.09 -11.63
N GLY A 96 -17.62 22.11 -11.69
CA GLY A 96 -18.47 22.41 -12.85
C GLY A 96 -18.29 21.47 -14.04
N VAL A 97 -19.14 20.46 -14.20
CA VAL A 97 -19.08 19.48 -15.32
C VAL A 97 -17.66 19.06 -15.67
N VAL A 98 -16.93 18.54 -14.70
CA VAL A 98 -15.77 17.78 -15.06
C VAL A 98 -15.77 16.45 -14.33
N ALA A 99 -16.48 15.50 -14.95
CA ALA A 99 -15.97 14.15 -15.08
C ALA A 99 -14.54 14.08 -15.71
N PHE A 100 -13.91 15.25 -15.99
CA PHE A 100 -12.63 15.47 -16.68
C PHE A 100 -11.80 16.60 -16.04
N SER A 101 -11.82 16.80 -14.70
CA SER A 101 -10.95 17.81 -14.07
C SER A 101 -9.50 17.45 -14.31
N GLY A 102 -9.32 16.15 -14.53
CA GLY A 102 -8.12 15.49 -14.91
C GLY A 102 -7.27 15.26 -13.68
N GLY A 103 -6.64 14.09 -13.64
CA GLY A 103 -5.76 13.71 -12.55
C GLY A 103 -6.45 13.36 -11.25
N SER A 104 -7.78 13.15 -11.29
CA SER A 104 -8.53 12.66 -10.16
C SER A 104 -8.84 11.17 -10.32
N LEU A 105 -8.80 10.47 -9.19
CA LEU A 105 -9.36 9.13 -9.04
C LEU A 105 -10.78 9.28 -8.49
N LYS A 106 -11.72 8.60 -9.11
CA LYS A 106 -13.15 8.69 -8.75
C LYS A 106 -13.69 7.31 -8.43
N LEU A 107 -14.58 7.22 -7.45
CA LEU A 107 -15.33 5.98 -7.20
C LEU A 107 -16.64 6.03 -7.99
N ASP A 108 -16.95 4.95 -8.71
CA ASP A 108 -18.22 4.81 -9.45
C ASP A 108 -19.43 4.81 -8.51
N ASP A 109 -19.26 4.33 -7.28
CA ASP A 109 -20.27 4.42 -6.23
C ASP A 109 -19.62 4.38 -4.84
N LYS A 110 -20.44 4.21 -3.80
CA LYS A 110 -19.99 4.05 -2.41
C LYS A 110 -19.86 2.57 -1.99
N SER A 111 -19.80 1.63 -2.94
CA SER A 111 -19.73 0.20 -2.63
C SER A 111 -18.36 -0.24 -2.11
N CYS A 112 -17.31 0.50 -2.44
CA CYS A 112 -15.97 0.24 -1.91
C CYS A 112 -15.90 0.53 -0.41
N THR A 113 -15.42 -0.44 0.36
CA THR A 113 -15.06 -0.24 1.77
C THR A 113 -13.85 0.69 1.89
N GLN A 114 -13.65 1.32 3.05
CA GLN A 114 -12.48 2.16 3.28
C GLN A 114 -11.15 1.39 3.10
N TYR A 115 -11.13 0.10 3.46
CA TYR A 115 -9.97 -0.76 3.23
C TYR A 115 -9.64 -0.88 1.74
N GLN A 116 -10.65 -1.16 0.91
CA GLN A 116 -10.48 -1.24 -0.54
C GLN A 116 -10.03 0.11 -1.12
N VAL A 117 -10.60 1.22 -0.66
CA VAL A 117 -10.18 2.57 -1.08
C VAL A 117 -8.71 2.82 -0.75
N ASN A 118 -8.27 2.53 0.47
CA ASN A 118 -6.87 2.69 0.88
C ASN A 118 -5.93 1.83 0.02
N LYS A 119 -6.33 0.59 -0.30
CA LYS A 119 -5.59 -0.31 -1.19
C LYS A 119 -5.49 0.24 -2.61
N MET A 120 -6.57 0.81 -3.15
CA MET A 120 -6.57 1.47 -4.47
C MET A 120 -5.67 2.70 -4.50
N GLU A 121 -5.73 3.57 -3.49
CA GLU A 121 -4.83 4.74 -3.35
C GLU A 121 -3.36 4.33 -3.35
N THR A 122 -3.07 3.27 -2.62
CA THR A 122 -1.75 2.67 -2.46
C THR A 122 -1.24 2.07 -3.78
N ALA A 123 -2.09 1.32 -4.49
CA ALA A 123 -1.74 0.72 -5.77
C ALA A 123 -1.51 1.74 -6.89
N VAL A 124 -2.28 2.83 -6.92
CA VAL A 124 -2.05 3.91 -7.90
C VAL A 124 -0.72 4.61 -7.63
N TRP A 125 -0.37 4.79 -6.35
CA TRP A 125 0.94 5.30 -5.98
C TRP A 125 2.07 4.39 -6.47
N ASP A 126 1.93 3.07 -6.29
CA ASP A 126 2.90 2.10 -6.78
C ASP A 126 3.00 2.10 -8.29
N ALA A 127 1.88 2.04 -9.01
CA ALA A 127 1.84 2.04 -10.47
C ALA A 127 2.54 3.28 -11.04
N THR A 128 2.27 4.46 -10.47
CA THR A 128 2.93 5.71 -10.90
C THR A 128 4.41 5.76 -10.52
N THR A 129 4.81 5.16 -9.40
CA THR A 129 6.22 5.06 -8.98
C THR A 129 7.00 4.16 -9.92
N LEU A 130 6.47 2.96 -10.17
CA LEU A 130 6.97 1.98 -11.12
C LEU A 130 7.12 2.61 -12.51
N ALA A 131 6.06 3.22 -13.05
CA ALA A 131 6.10 3.83 -14.37
C ALA A 131 7.09 4.99 -14.48
N LYS A 132 7.17 5.89 -13.47
CA LYS A 132 8.19 6.96 -13.43
C LYS A 132 9.60 6.37 -13.49
N PHE A 133 9.85 5.32 -12.71
CA PHE A 133 11.14 4.65 -12.69
C PHE A 133 11.53 4.13 -14.07
N ALA A 134 10.61 3.51 -14.80
CA ALA A 134 10.89 2.91 -16.11
C ALA A 134 10.71 3.86 -17.32
N SER A 135 10.42 5.14 -17.11
CA SER A 135 10.12 6.10 -18.19
C SER A 135 11.36 6.61 -18.96
N HIS A 136 12.51 5.96 -18.81
CA HIS A 136 13.76 6.30 -19.47
C HIS A 136 14.17 5.27 -20.53
N THR A 137 14.90 5.71 -21.54
CA THR A 137 15.54 4.82 -22.52
C THR A 137 16.43 3.80 -21.80
N PRO A 138 16.42 2.51 -22.18
CA PRO A 138 17.36 1.53 -21.63
C PRO A 138 18.78 1.92 -22.05
N THR A 139 19.63 2.23 -21.07
CA THR A 139 21.01 2.68 -21.31
C THR A 139 22.04 1.75 -20.72
N SER A 140 21.65 0.81 -19.86
CA SER A 140 22.53 -0.21 -19.30
C SER A 140 22.27 -1.58 -19.91
N ALA A 141 23.27 -2.46 -19.90
CA ALA A 141 23.10 -3.84 -20.35
C ALA A 141 21.99 -4.62 -19.57
N PRO A 142 21.86 -4.45 -18.23
CA PRO A 142 20.70 -4.97 -17.49
C PRO A 142 19.34 -4.46 -18.00
N ASP A 143 19.21 -3.16 -18.29
CA ASP A 143 17.95 -2.62 -18.81
C ASP A 143 17.64 -3.27 -20.16
N ILE A 144 18.62 -3.32 -21.06
CA ILE A 144 18.46 -3.93 -22.38
C ILE A 144 18.03 -5.40 -22.26
N ALA A 145 18.59 -6.15 -21.30
CA ALA A 145 18.18 -7.53 -21.05
C ALA A 145 16.72 -7.60 -20.58
N ALA A 146 16.27 -6.74 -19.65
CA ALA A 146 14.88 -6.69 -19.23
C ALA A 146 13.93 -6.37 -20.40
N TRP A 147 14.30 -5.41 -21.25
CA TRP A 147 13.55 -5.08 -22.46
C TRP A 147 13.47 -6.26 -23.45
N LYS A 148 14.57 -6.97 -23.68
CA LYS A 148 14.57 -8.18 -24.52
C LYS A 148 13.69 -9.29 -23.95
N THR A 149 13.67 -9.45 -22.62
CA THR A 149 12.87 -10.47 -21.93
C THR A 149 11.38 -10.18 -22.04
N TRP A 150 10.95 -8.94 -21.76
CA TRP A 150 9.52 -8.63 -21.60
C TRP A 150 8.84 -8.04 -22.83
N ILE A 151 9.62 -7.40 -23.72
CA ILE A 151 9.13 -6.81 -24.97
C ILE A 151 9.57 -7.65 -26.16
N GLY A 152 10.85 -8.05 -26.19
CA GLY A 152 11.37 -8.94 -27.21
C GLY A 152 12.70 -8.45 -27.79
N PRO A 153 13.45 -9.33 -28.49
CA PRO A 153 14.75 -8.99 -29.03
C PRO A 153 14.74 -7.78 -29.97
N ASP A 154 13.61 -7.44 -30.59
CA ASP A 154 13.42 -6.36 -31.55
C ASP A 154 12.80 -5.08 -30.95
N PHE A 155 12.81 -4.93 -29.61
CA PHE A 155 12.15 -3.83 -28.88
C PHE A 155 12.50 -2.42 -29.39
N TRP A 156 13.73 -2.20 -29.87
CA TRP A 156 14.19 -0.89 -30.34
C TRP A 156 13.33 -0.33 -31.48
N THR A 157 12.60 -1.19 -32.20
CA THR A 157 11.69 -0.76 -33.29
C THR A 157 10.48 0.00 -32.75
N LEU A 158 10.14 -0.17 -31.48
CA LEU A 158 8.92 0.31 -30.84
C LEU A 158 9.18 1.01 -29.50
N GLN A 159 10.45 1.25 -29.16
CA GLN A 159 10.88 1.81 -27.88
C GLN A 159 10.20 3.13 -27.56
N ASP A 160 10.18 4.08 -28.49
CA ASP A 160 9.59 5.41 -28.26
C ASP A 160 8.10 5.33 -27.91
N ARG A 161 7.37 4.42 -28.57
CA ARG A 161 5.96 4.18 -28.26
C ARG A 161 5.79 3.60 -26.86
N ILE A 162 6.59 2.59 -26.51
CA ILE A 162 6.50 1.91 -25.21
C ILE A 162 6.84 2.92 -24.09
N LEU A 163 7.91 3.70 -24.25
CA LEU A 163 8.27 4.77 -23.32
C LEU A 163 7.17 5.85 -23.22
N GLY A 164 6.55 6.21 -24.35
CA GLY A 164 5.41 7.13 -24.36
C GLY A 164 4.23 6.60 -23.53
N ASN A 165 3.84 5.34 -23.73
CA ASN A 165 2.76 4.71 -22.97
C ASN A 165 3.10 4.60 -21.47
N ILE A 166 4.32 4.21 -21.11
CA ILE A 166 4.80 4.22 -19.71
C ILE A 166 4.76 5.63 -19.12
N GLY A 167 5.20 6.64 -19.88
CA GLY A 167 5.19 8.04 -19.48
C GLY A 167 3.78 8.61 -19.26
N ASN A 168 2.77 8.11 -19.98
CA ASN A 168 1.38 8.54 -19.81
C ASN A 168 0.77 8.12 -18.44
N VAL A 169 1.29 7.04 -17.82
CA VAL A 169 0.81 6.57 -16.52
C VAL A 169 0.96 7.65 -15.44
N PRO A 170 2.14 8.19 -15.11
CA PRO A 170 2.23 9.26 -14.12
C PRO A 170 1.59 10.58 -14.56
N GLU A 171 1.45 10.81 -15.86
CA GLU A 171 0.86 12.04 -16.41
C GLU A 171 -0.61 12.21 -16.07
N PHE A 172 -1.39 11.14 -15.82
CA PHE A 172 -2.81 11.30 -15.48
C PHE A 172 -2.95 12.29 -14.31
N SER A 173 -2.20 12.04 -13.23
CA SER A 173 -2.20 12.86 -12.01
C SER A 173 -1.51 14.21 -12.15
N GLN A 174 -0.46 14.31 -12.96
CA GLN A 174 0.38 15.50 -13.07
C GLN A 174 -0.16 16.53 -14.07
N ALA A 175 -0.51 16.04 -15.26
CA ALA A 175 -0.99 16.88 -16.35
C ALA A 175 -2.49 17.17 -16.24
N LYS A 176 -3.18 16.45 -15.34
CA LYS A 176 -4.63 16.57 -15.14
C LYS A 176 -5.37 16.52 -16.48
N LYS A 177 -5.06 15.51 -17.31
CA LYS A 177 -5.63 15.37 -18.65
C LYS A 177 -6.93 14.56 -18.66
N PHE A 178 -7.05 13.59 -17.77
CA PHE A 178 -8.19 12.68 -17.69
C PHE A 178 -8.34 12.13 -16.27
N ASP A 179 -9.55 11.70 -15.94
CA ASP A 179 -9.85 11.02 -14.69
C ASP A 179 -9.92 9.50 -14.92
N ILE A 180 -9.68 8.74 -13.86
CA ILE A 180 -9.89 7.29 -13.82
C ILE A 180 -11.02 7.02 -12.83
N ILE A 181 -12.08 6.40 -13.33
CA ILE A 181 -13.23 5.98 -12.53
C ILE A 181 -13.01 4.53 -12.12
N MET A 182 -13.18 4.26 -10.84
CA MET A 182 -12.84 2.99 -10.22
C MET A 182 -14.05 2.37 -9.56
N SER A 183 -14.18 1.04 -9.67
CA SER A 183 -15.25 0.28 -9.04
C SER A 183 -14.70 -0.94 -8.30
N CYS A 184 -15.23 -1.22 -7.11
CA CYS A 184 -15.02 -2.48 -6.39
C CYS A 184 -16.13 -3.50 -6.69
N LYS A 185 -17.15 -3.10 -7.44
CA LYS A 185 -18.24 -3.93 -7.90
C LYS A 185 -18.04 -4.27 -9.37
N ASP A 186 -18.40 -5.50 -9.75
CA ASP A 186 -18.43 -5.87 -11.15
C ASP A 186 -19.48 -5.07 -11.93
N THR A 187 -19.00 -4.11 -12.71
CA THR A 187 -19.81 -3.25 -13.60
C THR A 187 -20.15 -3.91 -14.94
N SER A 188 -19.58 -5.09 -15.24
CA SER A 188 -19.77 -5.77 -16.51
C SER A 188 -21.09 -6.52 -16.52
N LYS A 189 -21.73 -6.59 -17.68
CA LYS A 189 -22.95 -7.39 -17.84
C LYS A 189 -22.68 -8.89 -17.78
N ASP A 190 -21.45 -9.28 -18.09
CA ASP A 190 -21.02 -10.67 -18.20
C ASP A 190 -20.44 -11.22 -16.88
N GLN A 191 -20.49 -10.44 -15.79
CA GLN A 191 -19.96 -10.83 -14.48
C GLN A 191 -18.50 -11.31 -14.52
N ILE A 192 -17.64 -10.56 -15.22
CA ILE A 192 -16.22 -10.84 -15.43
C ILE A 192 -15.49 -11.18 -14.12
N CYS A 193 -15.74 -10.49 -13.01
CA CYS A 193 -15.08 -10.75 -11.73
C CYS A 193 -15.40 -12.12 -11.12
N GLY A 194 -16.56 -12.70 -11.45
CA GLY A 194 -16.94 -14.06 -11.06
C GLY A 194 -16.46 -15.13 -12.06
N SER A 195 -15.92 -14.71 -13.20
CA SER A 195 -15.47 -15.62 -14.26
C SER A 195 -14.03 -16.08 -14.03
N LYS A 196 -13.69 -17.23 -14.63
CA LYS A 196 -12.31 -17.70 -14.73
C LYS A 196 -11.82 -17.58 -16.18
N ARG A 197 -10.61 -17.07 -16.36
CA ARG A 197 -9.89 -17.00 -17.64
C ARG A 197 -8.68 -17.91 -17.52
N ASP A 198 -8.59 -18.94 -18.36
CA ASP A 198 -7.51 -19.94 -18.29
C ASP A 198 -7.36 -20.56 -16.89
N ASN A 199 -8.50 -20.91 -16.27
CA ASN A 199 -8.65 -21.38 -14.88
C ASN A 199 -8.25 -20.39 -13.77
N LYS A 200 -7.84 -19.16 -14.12
CA LYS A 200 -7.45 -18.10 -13.19
C LYS A 200 -8.62 -17.18 -12.87
N SER A 201 -8.70 -16.73 -11.62
CA SER A 201 -9.60 -15.64 -11.24
C SER A 201 -9.16 -14.34 -11.90
N VAL A 202 -10.13 -13.52 -12.30
CA VAL A 202 -9.85 -12.19 -12.85
C VAL A 202 -9.53 -11.23 -11.70
N GLY A 203 -8.40 -10.53 -11.78
CA GLY A 203 -8.00 -9.51 -10.79
C GLY A 203 -8.70 -8.17 -11.01
N GLY A 204 -8.89 -7.80 -12.28
CA GLY A 204 -9.60 -6.59 -12.66
C GLY A 204 -9.89 -6.59 -14.15
N TYR A 205 -10.53 -5.53 -14.60
CA TYR A 205 -10.60 -5.21 -16.01
C TYR A 205 -10.75 -3.71 -16.18
N ALA A 206 -10.27 -3.22 -17.32
CA ALA A 206 -10.35 -1.84 -17.70
C ALA A 206 -11.14 -1.65 -18.99
N SER A 207 -11.77 -0.48 -19.14
CA SER A 207 -12.42 -0.10 -20.37
C SER A 207 -12.33 1.40 -20.60
N THR A 208 -12.20 1.77 -21.87
CA THR A 208 -12.38 3.14 -22.32
C THR A 208 -13.56 3.19 -23.27
N TYR A 209 -14.45 4.16 -23.08
CA TYR A 209 -15.55 4.36 -24.02
C TYR A 209 -15.90 5.83 -24.19
N LYS A 210 -16.47 6.13 -25.35
CA LYS A 210 -16.97 7.46 -25.69
C LYS A 210 -18.44 7.57 -25.30
N GLY A 211 -18.72 8.20 -24.18
CA GLY A 211 -20.09 8.50 -23.75
C GLY A 211 -20.56 9.86 -24.28
N TRP A 212 -21.64 10.37 -23.69
CA TRP A 212 -22.31 11.58 -24.18
C TRP A 212 -21.45 12.85 -24.03
N THR A 213 -20.72 13.00 -22.92
CA THR A 213 -19.95 14.22 -22.63
C THR A 213 -18.43 14.08 -22.83
N GLY A 214 -17.93 12.90 -23.21
CA GLY A 214 -16.50 12.71 -23.43
C GLY A 214 -16.07 11.24 -23.42
N TRP A 215 -14.77 11.05 -23.21
CA TRP A 215 -14.16 9.73 -23.03
C TRP A 215 -14.07 9.40 -21.54
N TYR A 216 -14.50 8.21 -21.17
CA TYR A 216 -14.49 7.73 -19.80
C TYR A 216 -13.55 6.55 -19.67
N ASN A 217 -12.71 6.59 -18.65
CA ASN A 217 -11.71 5.57 -18.37
C ASN A 217 -12.12 4.86 -17.08
N TYR A 218 -12.45 3.59 -17.19
CA TYR A 218 -12.96 2.77 -16.10
C TYR A 218 -11.97 1.66 -15.77
N ILE A 219 -11.72 1.46 -14.49
CA ILE A 219 -11.01 0.29 -13.95
C ILE A 219 -11.91 -0.34 -12.89
N THR A 220 -12.27 -1.60 -13.09
CA THR A 220 -12.99 -2.39 -12.09
C THR A 220 -12.04 -3.39 -11.48
N LEU A 221 -11.94 -3.38 -10.16
CA LEU A 221 -11.08 -4.30 -9.40
C LEU A 221 -11.95 -5.38 -8.75
N CYS A 222 -11.59 -6.63 -9.02
CA CYS A 222 -12.30 -7.80 -8.53
C CYS A 222 -11.75 -8.25 -7.16
N PRO A 223 -12.50 -9.07 -6.39
CA PRO A 223 -12.11 -9.47 -5.03
C PRO A 223 -10.69 -10.05 -4.93
N ALA A 224 -10.28 -10.82 -5.94
CA ALA A 224 -9.00 -11.49 -5.96
C ALA A 224 -7.81 -10.51 -5.97
N TRP A 225 -7.97 -9.30 -6.53
CA TRP A 225 -6.94 -8.27 -6.53
C TRP A 225 -6.69 -7.65 -5.15
N PHE A 226 -7.70 -7.59 -4.28
CA PHE A 226 -7.56 -7.01 -2.94
C PHE A 226 -6.73 -7.90 -1.99
N GLN A 227 -6.44 -9.14 -2.39
CA GLN A 227 -5.57 -10.09 -1.68
C GLN A 227 -4.09 -9.90 -1.99
N LEU A 228 -3.76 -9.13 -3.03
CA LEU A 228 -2.37 -8.84 -3.37
C LEU A 228 -1.70 -7.96 -2.31
N GLU A 229 -0.41 -8.18 -2.12
CA GLU A 229 0.45 -7.28 -1.36
C GLU A 229 0.74 -6.02 -2.17
N ASP A 230 0.96 -4.91 -1.47
CA ASP A 230 1.45 -3.70 -2.13
C ASP A 230 2.95 -3.79 -2.44
N LEU A 231 3.50 -2.84 -3.21
CA LEU A 231 4.90 -2.91 -3.66
C LEU A 231 5.89 -2.88 -2.49
N GLU A 232 5.59 -2.11 -1.45
CA GLU A 232 6.47 -1.95 -0.28
C GLU A 232 6.50 -3.21 0.58
N THR A 233 5.34 -3.77 0.91
CA THR A 233 5.23 -5.06 1.62
C THR A 233 5.96 -6.14 0.84
N LYS A 234 5.77 -6.18 -0.49
CA LYS A 234 6.44 -7.16 -1.33
C LYS A 234 7.96 -6.97 -1.36
N MET A 235 8.44 -5.74 -1.36
CA MET A 235 9.87 -5.45 -1.30
C MET A 235 10.48 -5.89 0.03
N LEU A 236 9.82 -5.60 1.15
CA LEU A 236 10.26 -6.02 2.48
C LEU A 236 10.35 -7.55 2.60
N PHE A 237 9.40 -8.27 2.00
CA PHE A 237 9.45 -9.72 1.92
C PHE A 237 10.68 -10.21 1.13
N VAL A 238 10.93 -9.65 -0.06
CA VAL A 238 12.10 -10.03 -0.87
C VAL A 238 13.41 -9.69 -0.17
N GLU A 239 13.46 -8.55 0.53
CA GLU A 239 14.60 -8.14 1.35
C GLU A 239 14.86 -9.11 2.52
N ASP A 240 13.83 -9.46 3.30
CA ASP A 240 13.92 -10.41 4.41
C ASP A 240 14.48 -11.77 3.94
N GLU A 241 13.93 -12.31 2.84
CA GLU A 241 14.40 -13.57 2.28
C GLU A 241 15.84 -13.50 1.74
N LEU A 242 16.22 -12.38 1.14
CA LEU A 242 17.61 -12.14 0.75
C LEU A 242 18.54 -12.12 1.96
N GLN A 243 18.14 -11.49 3.06
CA GLN A 243 18.94 -11.46 4.30
C GLN A 243 19.08 -12.84 4.93
N LYS A 244 18.08 -13.72 4.78
CA LYS A 244 18.16 -15.14 5.15
C LYS A 244 19.02 -15.99 4.20
N GLY A 245 19.57 -15.40 3.15
CA GLY A 245 20.39 -16.10 2.16
C GLY A 245 19.58 -16.85 1.10
N ASN A 246 18.31 -16.48 0.90
CA ASN A 246 17.42 -17.09 -0.06
C ASN A 246 17.14 -16.14 -1.25
N PRO A 247 17.98 -16.17 -2.30
CA PRO A 247 17.82 -15.25 -3.44
C PRO A 247 16.65 -15.61 -4.36
N LYS A 248 15.99 -16.76 -4.14
CA LYS A 248 14.90 -17.28 -4.97
C LYS A 248 13.84 -16.21 -5.26
N TYR A 249 13.36 -15.53 -4.22
CA TYR A 249 12.29 -14.53 -4.34
C TYR A 249 12.70 -13.25 -5.05
N ALA A 250 14.00 -12.94 -5.08
CA ALA A 250 14.56 -11.84 -5.86
C ALA A 250 14.86 -12.24 -7.33
N GLN A 251 15.15 -13.53 -7.57
CA GLN A 251 15.50 -14.06 -8.88
C GLN A 251 14.28 -14.48 -9.70
N GLU A 252 13.25 -15.04 -9.08
CA GLU A 252 12.08 -15.54 -9.80
C GLU A 252 10.98 -14.47 -9.89
N ALA A 253 10.70 -13.99 -11.10
CA ALA A 253 9.77 -12.87 -11.33
C ALA A 253 8.36 -13.12 -10.74
N GLN A 254 7.90 -14.37 -10.71
CA GLN A 254 6.58 -14.75 -10.19
C GLN A 254 6.33 -14.37 -8.73
N TRP A 255 7.38 -14.21 -7.92
CA TRP A 255 7.27 -13.80 -6.53
C TRP A 255 7.17 -12.29 -6.35
N GLN A 256 7.39 -11.50 -7.41
CA GLN A 256 7.45 -10.04 -7.34
C GLN A 256 6.12 -9.37 -7.73
N LYS A 257 5.03 -10.16 -7.78
CA LYS A 257 3.68 -9.66 -8.05
C LYS A 257 3.24 -8.71 -6.94
N SER A 258 2.72 -7.55 -7.32
CA SER A 258 2.17 -6.55 -6.38
C SER A 258 0.90 -5.90 -6.91
N GLN A 259 0.10 -5.31 -6.03
CA GLN A 259 -1.08 -4.52 -6.39
C GLN A 259 -0.75 -3.40 -7.37
N GLY A 260 0.38 -2.73 -7.18
CA GLY A 260 0.85 -1.68 -8.07
C GLY A 260 1.11 -2.14 -9.49
N GLN A 261 1.76 -3.29 -9.64
CA GLN A 261 1.98 -3.90 -10.95
C GLN A 261 0.65 -4.22 -11.65
N PHE A 262 -0.27 -4.89 -10.94
CA PHE A 262 -1.58 -5.24 -11.50
C PHE A 262 -2.42 -4.00 -11.82
N PHE A 263 -2.33 -2.96 -11.00
CA PHE A 263 -3.00 -1.70 -11.29
C PHE A 263 -2.42 -1.02 -12.54
N LEU A 264 -1.09 -1.06 -12.71
CA LEU A 264 -0.43 -0.58 -13.92
C LEU A 264 -0.89 -1.36 -15.16
N HIS A 265 -1.04 -2.69 -15.06
CA HIS A 265 -1.63 -3.51 -16.12
C HIS A 265 -3.00 -2.94 -16.55
N GLU A 266 -3.93 -2.73 -15.62
CA GLU A 266 -5.26 -2.19 -15.95
C GLU A 266 -5.19 -0.78 -16.55
N MET A 267 -4.28 0.06 -16.05
CA MET A 267 -4.07 1.39 -16.61
C MET A 267 -3.64 1.34 -18.09
N MET A 268 -2.89 0.32 -18.51
CA MET A 268 -2.43 0.22 -19.91
C MET A 268 -3.56 0.00 -20.90
N HIS A 269 -4.66 -0.65 -20.50
CA HIS A 269 -5.85 -0.82 -21.34
C HIS A 269 -6.64 0.46 -21.60
N LEU A 270 -6.35 1.55 -20.86
CA LEU A 270 -7.01 2.82 -21.08
C LEU A 270 -6.46 3.50 -22.33
N ASP A 271 -7.32 3.89 -23.28
CA ASP A 271 -6.88 4.46 -24.58
C ASP A 271 -6.07 5.77 -24.42
N VAL A 272 -6.28 6.45 -23.30
CA VAL A 272 -5.55 7.67 -22.92
C VAL A 272 -4.14 7.40 -22.43
N ILE A 273 -3.83 6.16 -22.06
CA ILE A 273 -2.50 5.70 -21.61
C ILE A 273 -1.85 4.86 -22.70
N GLY A 274 -2.50 3.77 -23.13
CA GLY A 274 -2.02 2.85 -24.14
C GLY A 274 -2.45 3.24 -25.55
N ASN A 275 -1.51 3.70 -26.37
CA ASN A 275 -1.76 4.03 -27.77
C ASN A 275 -0.75 3.30 -28.71
N PRO A 276 -1.20 2.43 -29.64
CA PRO A 276 -2.60 2.04 -29.90
C PRO A 276 -3.20 1.33 -28.68
N HIS A 277 -4.52 1.14 -28.69
CA HIS A 277 -5.22 0.41 -27.64
C HIS A 277 -4.47 -0.88 -27.29
N ILE A 278 -4.12 -1.03 -26.02
CA ILE A 278 -3.40 -2.19 -25.49
C ILE A 278 -4.45 -3.20 -25.00
N THR A 279 -4.28 -4.45 -25.40
CA THR A 279 -5.18 -5.57 -25.09
C THR A 279 -4.46 -6.62 -24.25
N ASP A 280 -5.15 -7.70 -23.92
CA ASP A 280 -4.52 -8.94 -23.45
C ASP A 280 -4.24 -9.84 -24.64
N GLU A 281 -2.98 -9.91 -25.04
CA GLU A 281 -2.57 -10.67 -26.23
C GLU A 281 -2.61 -12.16 -25.95
N VAL A 282 -3.12 -12.94 -26.90
CA VAL A 282 -3.00 -14.41 -26.86
C VAL A 282 -1.60 -14.83 -27.29
N VAL A 283 -0.90 -15.69 -26.56
CA VAL A 283 0.45 -16.14 -26.94
C VAL A 283 0.49 -16.68 -28.36
N ASN A 284 -0.48 -17.52 -28.75
CA ASN A 284 -0.61 -18.07 -30.09
C ASN A 284 -1.98 -17.69 -30.70
N PRO A 285 -2.04 -16.78 -31.69
CA PRO A 285 -3.28 -16.35 -32.32
C PRO A 285 -4.06 -17.49 -33.00
N GLN A 286 -3.36 -18.55 -33.44
CA GLN A 286 -3.96 -19.68 -34.12
C GLN A 286 -4.60 -20.69 -33.15
N LEU A 287 -4.16 -20.71 -31.88
CA LEU A 287 -4.66 -21.63 -30.86
C LEU A 287 -5.69 -20.96 -29.93
N SER A 288 -5.79 -19.62 -29.91
CA SER A 288 -6.82 -18.80 -29.25
C SER A 288 -7.06 -19.00 -27.74
N THR A 289 -6.37 -19.91 -27.07
CA THR A 289 -6.73 -20.36 -25.72
C THR A 289 -5.76 -19.95 -24.62
N ALA A 290 -4.61 -19.34 -24.93
CA ALA A 290 -3.64 -18.97 -23.90
C ALA A 290 -3.33 -17.48 -24.00
N TYR A 291 -3.84 -16.69 -23.05
CA TYR A 291 -3.48 -15.28 -22.92
C TYR A 291 -2.06 -15.13 -22.37
N ALA A 292 -1.36 -14.09 -22.76
CA ALA A 292 0.00 -13.77 -22.31
C ALA A 292 -0.02 -13.15 -20.91
N TYR A 293 -0.56 -13.91 -19.93
CA TYR A 293 -0.63 -13.53 -18.53
C TYR A 293 0.47 -14.20 -17.70
N GLY A 294 1.10 -13.40 -16.85
CA GLY A 294 2.18 -13.81 -15.97
C GLY A 294 3.53 -13.92 -16.70
N PRO A 295 4.61 -14.03 -15.93
CA PRO A 295 5.95 -13.79 -16.44
C PRO A 295 6.35 -14.81 -17.53
N ARG A 296 5.93 -16.06 -17.40
CA ARG A 296 6.22 -17.11 -18.39
C ARG A 296 5.61 -16.81 -19.76
N LEU A 297 4.30 -16.54 -19.81
CA LEU A 297 3.57 -16.39 -21.08
C LEU A 297 3.87 -15.04 -21.74
N VAL A 298 4.14 -14.01 -20.93
CA VAL A 298 4.67 -12.73 -21.42
C VAL A 298 6.05 -12.91 -22.05
N TYR A 299 6.97 -13.63 -21.40
CA TYR A 299 8.26 -13.94 -21.98
C TYR A 299 8.11 -14.72 -23.29
N ARG A 300 7.24 -15.73 -23.33
CA ARG A 300 6.94 -16.48 -24.57
C ARG A 300 6.45 -15.58 -25.69
N LEU A 301 5.52 -14.65 -25.40
CA LEU A 301 5.03 -13.66 -26.36
C LEU A 301 6.17 -12.78 -26.90
N ALA A 302 7.07 -12.32 -26.02
CA ALA A 302 8.21 -11.48 -26.37
C ALA A 302 9.26 -12.22 -27.24
N GLN A 303 9.31 -13.55 -27.22
CA GLN A 303 10.28 -14.31 -28.02
C GLN A 303 9.77 -14.69 -29.43
N PHE A 304 8.64 -14.15 -29.89
CA PHE A 304 8.15 -14.42 -31.24
C PHE A 304 9.11 -13.88 -32.31
N PRO A 305 9.43 -14.66 -33.36
CA PRO A 305 10.30 -14.20 -34.43
C PRO A 305 9.62 -13.13 -35.28
N LEU A 306 10.41 -12.25 -35.91
CA LEU A 306 9.93 -11.20 -36.81
C LEU A 306 9.04 -11.74 -37.94
N SER A 307 9.31 -12.95 -38.45
CA SER A 307 8.51 -13.61 -39.49
C SER A 307 7.09 -13.98 -39.04
N GLN A 308 6.81 -13.97 -37.73
CA GLN A 308 5.52 -14.25 -37.13
C GLN A 308 4.91 -13.01 -36.45
N GLY A 309 5.35 -11.81 -36.85
CA GLY A 309 4.89 -10.53 -36.30
C GLY A 309 5.89 -9.83 -35.38
N GLY A 310 6.93 -10.54 -34.91
CA GLY A 310 7.93 -10.01 -33.99
C GLY A 310 7.44 -9.89 -32.55
N GLY A 311 8.32 -10.21 -31.59
CA GLY A 311 8.01 -10.13 -30.17
C GLY A 311 7.58 -8.73 -29.76
N ALA A 312 8.36 -7.71 -30.13
CA ALA A 312 8.10 -6.34 -29.75
C ALA A 312 6.75 -5.82 -30.24
N THR A 313 6.36 -6.15 -31.47
CA THR A 313 5.05 -5.73 -32.03
C THR A 313 3.90 -6.21 -31.16
N ARG A 314 3.97 -7.46 -30.70
CA ARG A 314 2.90 -8.08 -29.93
C ARG A 314 2.96 -7.69 -28.45
N ALA A 315 4.15 -7.72 -27.86
CA ALA A 315 4.34 -7.30 -26.47
C ALA A 315 3.95 -5.82 -26.25
N SER A 316 4.18 -4.96 -27.26
CA SER A 316 3.77 -3.55 -27.18
C SER A 316 2.26 -3.31 -27.16
N THR A 317 1.45 -4.32 -27.49
CA THR A 317 -0.02 -4.30 -27.41
C THR A 317 -0.55 -5.25 -26.34
N ASN A 318 0.32 -5.75 -25.46
CA ASN A 318 -0.02 -6.61 -24.32
C ASN A 318 0.18 -5.85 -23.00
N ALA A 319 -0.87 -5.65 -22.20
CA ALA A 319 -0.76 -4.89 -20.94
C ALA A 319 0.25 -5.51 -19.96
N ASP A 320 0.26 -6.84 -19.87
CA ASP A 320 1.12 -7.56 -18.94
C ASP A 320 2.62 -7.46 -19.31
N SER A 321 2.95 -7.25 -20.58
CA SER A 321 4.33 -6.97 -21.02
C SER A 321 4.88 -5.67 -20.43
N TYR A 322 4.06 -4.63 -20.34
CA TYR A 322 4.45 -3.38 -19.67
C TYR A 322 4.59 -3.59 -18.17
N ALA A 323 3.61 -4.26 -17.56
CA ALA A 323 3.61 -4.53 -16.13
C ALA A 323 4.87 -5.28 -15.68
N TRP A 324 5.24 -6.35 -16.39
CA TRP A 324 6.46 -7.11 -16.10
C TRP A 324 7.74 -6.36 -16.44
N LEU A 325 7.80 -5.62 -17.56
CA LEU A 325 8.97 -4.80 -17.89
C LEU A 325 9.30 -3.83 -16.76
N VAL A 326 8.29 -3.04 -16.35
CA VAL A 326 8.47 -1.99 -15.35
C VAL A 326 8.81 -2.60 -13.99
N ASN A 327 8.10 -3.67 -13.59
CA ASN A 327 8.35 -4.36 -12.32
C ASN A 327 9.77 -4.93 -12.27
N SER A 328 10.23 -5.61 -13.34
CA SER A 328 11.57 -6.21 -13.37
C SER A 328 12.70 -5.19 -13.39
N LEU A 329 12.53 -4.07 -14.10
CA LEU A 329 13.50 -2.96 -14.05
C LEU A 329 13.64 -2.43 -12.62
N TYR A 330 12.52 -2.23 -11.92
CA TYR A 330 12.51 -1.76 -10.54
C TYR A 330 13.18 -2.78 -9.60
N PHE A 331 12.70 -4.02 -9.55
CA PHE A 331 13.26 -5.05 -8.66
C PHE A 331 14.73 -5.33 -8.94
N ARG A 332 15.17 -5.39 -10.20
CA ARG A 332 16.60 -5.55 -10.52
C ARG A 332 17.44 -4.42 -9.94
N ARG A 333 16.97 -3.18 -10.04
CA ARG A 333 17.70 -2.03 -9.52
C ARG A 333 17.80 -2.08 -8.00
N VAL A 334 16.76 -2.54 -7.32
CA VAL A 334 16.70 -2.64 -5.86
C VAL A 334 17.57 -3.78 -5.37
N THR A 335 17.32 -4.99 -5.85
CA THR A 335 17.92 -6.22 -5.30
C THR A 335 19.27 -6.55 -5.91
N GLY A 336 19.55 -6.03 -7.11
CA GLY A 336 20.69 -6.44 -7.91
C GLY A 336 20.49 -7.79 -8.61
N TYR A 337 19.38 -8.51 -8.41
CA TYR A 337 19.07 -9.80 -9.06
C TYR A 337 18.16 -9.60 -10.25
N PHE A 338 18.39 -10.34 -11.35
CA PHE A 338 17.55 -10.23 -12.54
C PHE A 338 16.30 -11.10 -12.36
N PRO A 339 15.08 -10.51 -12.41
CA PRO A 339 13.86 -11.30 -12.28
C PRO A 339 13.63 -12.16 -13.53
N VAL A 340 14.01 -13.43 -13.46
CA VAL A 340 13.81 -14.39 -14.54
C VAL A 340 12.35 -14.86 -14.59
N PRO A 341 11.76 -14.96 -15.78
CA PRO A 341 10.52 -15.69 -15.97
C PRO A 341 10.75 -17.20 -15.76
N PRO A 342 9.74 -17.96 -15.35
CA PRO A 342 9.81 -19.42 -15.35
C PRO A 342 10.20 -19.95 -16.74
N LYS A 343 11.07 -20.97 -16.77
CA LYS A 343 11.60 -21.57 -18.01
C LYS A 343 12.36 -20.59 -18.91
N TYR A 344 13.05 -19.62 -18.31
CA TYR A 344 13.96 -18.72 -19.04
C TYR A 344 14.97 -19.51 -19.88
N HIS A 345 15.18 -19.09 -21.13
CA HIS A 345 15.93 -19.78 -22.19
C HIS A 345 15.43 -21.16 -22.67
N ALA A 346 14.45 -21.79 -22.01
CA ALA A 346 13.91 -23.09 -22.40
C ALA A 346 12.64 -22.96 -23.25
N LEU A 347 12.71 -22.21 -24.37
CA LEU A 347 11.56 -21.86 -25.21
C LEU A 347 10.87 -23.04 -25.92
N ASP A 348 11.54 -24.16 -26.03
CA ASP A 348 11.03 -25.42 -26.56
C ASP A 348 10.15 -26.17 -25.55
N THR A 349 10.38 -25.94 -24.26
CA THR A 349 9.63 -26.54 -23.14
C THR A 349 8.75 -25.54 -22.40
N ILE A 350 8.73 -24.28 -22.84
CA ILE A 350 7.93 -23.22 -22.20
C ILE A 350 6.42 -23.51 -22.24
N ASP A 351 5.96 -24.28 -23.24
CA ASP A 351 4.57 -24.69 -23.41
C ASP A 351 4.25 -26.01 -22.69
N SER A 352 5.27 -26.79 -22.27
CA SER A 352 5.03 -27.98 -21.45
C SER A 352 4.81 -27.57 -19.99
N PHE A 353 3.95 -28.31 -19.30
CA PHE A 353 3.71 -28.13 -17.87
C PHE A 353 4.23 -29.35 -17.12
N ASP A 354 4.95 -29.11 -16.02
CA ASP A 354 4.86 -30.03 -14.88
C ASP A 354 3.67 -29.58 -14.03
N LEU A 355 3.06 -30.47 -13.25
CA LEU A 355 1.93 -30.15 -12.36
C LEU A 355 2.29 -29.02 -11.39
N ASP A 356 3.54 -29.00 -10.92
CA ASP A 356 4.05 -27.94 -10.03
C ASP A 356 4.15 -26.57 -10.74
N ASP A 357 4.44 -26.56 -12.05
CA ASP A 357 4.44 -25.34 -12.88
C ASP A 357 3.01 -24.86 -13.20
N GLU A 358 2.05 -25.81 -13.29
CA GLU A 358 0.62 -25.46 -13.38
C GLU A 358 0.18 -24.79 -12.09
N ASP A 359 0.43 -25.36 -10.93
CA ASP A 359 -0.05 -24.78 -9.67
C ASP A 359 0.55 -23.39 -9.42
N ILE A 360 1.86 -23.19 -9.62
CA ILE A 360 2.50 -21.88 -9.43
C ILE A 360 2.11 -20.88 -10.53
N GLY A 361 1.90 -21.37 -11.75
CA GLY A 361 1.54 -20.56 -12.91
C GLY A 361 0.04 -20.24 -13.02
N GLN A 362 -0.82 -21.09 -12.44
CA GLN A 362 -2.28 -21.00 -12.42
C GLN A 362 -2.79 -20.38 -11.12
N ASP A 363 -2.06 -20.50 -10.00
CA ASP A 363 -2.43 -19.78 -8.79
C ASP A 363 -2.29 -18.28 -9.01
N VAL A 364 -3.44 -17.65 -8.85
CA VAL A 364 -3.69 -16.29 -9.29
C VAL A 364 -2.75 -15.34 -8.56
N PHE A 365 -2.45 -15.65 -7.29
CA PHE A 365 -1.60 -14.85 -6.42
C PHE A 365 -0.91 -15.79 -5.43
N PRO A 366 0.42 -16.02 -5.50
CA PRO A 366 1.09 -16.76 -4.44
C PRO A 366 0.95 -15.96 -3.14
N ILE A 367 0.05 -16.41 -2.27
CA ILE A 367 -0.11 -15.86 -0.92
C ILE A 367 0.96 -16.52 -0.07
N HIS A 368 1.88 -15.72 0.46
CA HIS A 368 2.86 -16.21 1.41
C HIS A 368 2.23 -16.16 2.81
N LEU A 369 1.77 -17.31 3.31
CA LEU A 369 1.18 -17.46 4.64
C LEU A 369 2.19 -17.30 5.80
N GLY A 370 3.42 -16.86 5.52
CA GLY A 370 4.52 -16.87 6.49
C GLY A 370 5.23 -18.23 6.54
N GLU A 371 6.29 -18.29 7.35
CA GLU A 371 6.93 -19.57 7.68
C GLU A 371 5.99 -20.36 8.60
N ILE A 372 5.42 -21.46 8.10
CA ILE A 372 4.72 -22.43 8.94
C ILE A 372 5.81 -23.22 9.70
N ALA A 373 6.10 -22.79 10.92
CA ALA A 373 7.09 -23.47 11.74
C ALA A 373 6.59 -24.89 12.13
N PRO A 374 7.47 -25.90 12.24
CA PRO A 374 7.06 -27.28 12.57
C PRO A 374 6.32 -27.43 13.90
N ASN A 375 6.38 -26.41 14.76
CA ASN A 375 5.73 -26.35 16.07
C ASN A 375 4.47 -25.47 16.10
N MET A 376 4.05 -24.89 14.98
CA MET A 376 2.76 -24.20 14.92
C MET A 376 1.63 -25.21 15.12
N THR A 377 0.65 -24.82 15.92
CA THR A 377 -0.54 -25.65 16.12
C THR A 377 -1.48 -25.52 14.93
N ASP A 378 -2.38 -26.50 14.74
CA ASP A 378 -3.42 -26.43 13.71
C ASP A 378 -4.30 -25.17 13.87
N ASP A 379 -4.50 -24.71 15.11
CA ASP A 379 -5.20 -23.45 15.43
C ASP A 379 -4.43 -22.21 14.93
N ASP A 380 -3.10 -22.19 15.04
CA ASP A 380 -2.28 -21.08 14.55
C ASP A 380 -2.29 -21.03 13.03
N ILE A 381 -2.18 -22.20 12.38
CA ILE A 381 -2.28 -22.33 10.92
C ILE A 381 -3.68 -21.88 10.45
N SER A 382 -4.74 -22.32 11.15
CA SER A 382 -6.11 -21.94 10.84
C SER A 382 -6.33 -20.43 11.00
N LYS A 383 -5.77 -19.79 12.02
CA LYS A 383 -5.87 -18.31 12.18
C LYS A 383 -5.15 -17.55 11.09
N VAL A 384 -3.97 -18.01 10.66
CA VAL A 384 -3.24 -17.42 9.53
C VAL A 384 -4.09 -17.54 8.26
N ILE A 385 -4.61 -18.73 7.97
CA ILE A 385 -5.46 -18.98 6.80
C ILE A 385 -6.76 -18.17 6.90
N GLU A 386 -7.44 -18.14 8.05
CA GLU A 386 -8.67 -17.38 8.26
C GLU A 386 -8.44 -15.87 8.12
N THR A 387 -7.31 -15.34 8.59
CA THR A 387 -6.96 -13.92 8.41
C THR A 387 -6.86 -13.56 6.92
N GLU A 388 -6.25 -14.44 6.12
CA GLU A 388 -6.16 -14.26 4.66
C GLU A 388 -7.52 -14.49 3.97
N LEU A 389 -8.28 -15.50 4.40
CA LEU A 389 -9.60 -15.84 3.85
C LEU A 389 -10.71 -14.83 4.21
N LEU A 390 -10.56 -14.10 5.33
CA LEU A 390 -11.47 -13.03 5.72
C LEU A 390 -11.44 -11.86 4.70
N GLY A 391 -10.32 -11.66 4.00
CA GLY A 391 -10.22 -10.75 2.87
C GLY A 391 -10.98 -11.21 1.61
N ILE A 392 -11.47 -12.46 1.59
CA ILE A 392 -12.09 -13.12 0.42
C ILE A 392 -13.62 -13.15 0.52
N THR A 393 -14.19 -13.17 1.72
CA THR A 393 -15.59 -13.62 1.93
C THR A 393 -16.55 -12.59 2.52
N SER A 394 -16.14 -11.37 2.84
CA SER A 394 -17.00 -10.50 3.64
C SER A 394 -17.92 -9.58 2.80
N ASP A 395 -19.20 -9.93 2.71
CA ASP A 395 -20.31 -8.98 2.50
C ASP A 395 -20.62 -8.18 3.79
N GLU A 396 -19.94 -8.44 4.91
CA GLU A 396 -20.01 -7.60 6.12
C GLU A 396 -18.63 -7.35 6.72
N PRO A 397 -18.31 -6.09 7.06
CA PRO A 397 -16.97 -5.69 7.49
C PRO A 397 -16.67 -6.23 8.89
N VAL A 398 -15.74 -7.17 8.98
CA VAL A 398 -14.95 -7.34 10.21
C VAL A 398 -13.82 -6.31 10.16
N LYS A 399 -13.69 -5.53 11.23
CA LYS A 399 -12.59 -4.56 11.40
C LYS A 399 -11.25 -5.27 11.14
N PRO A 400 -10.51 -4.91 10.09
CA PRO A 400 -9.25 -5.57 9.77
C PRO A 400 -8.20 -5.31 10.87
N PRO A 401 -7.16 -6.17 10.98
CA PRO A 401 -5.96 -5.80 11.71
C PRO A 401 -5.41 -4.53 11.06
N VAL A 402 -5.22 -3.51 11.88
CA VAL A 402 -4.87 -2.15 11.45
C VAL A 402 -3.52 -2.20 10.72
N ALA A 403 -3.52 -2.00 9.40
CA ALA A 403 -2.32 -1.64 8.64
C ALA A 403 -1.59 -0.50 9.38
N PRO A 404 -0.25 -0.39 9.35
CA PRO A 404 0.46 0.66 10.09
C PRO A 404 -0.19 2.00 9.79
N THR A 405 -0.95 2.53 10.75
CA THR A 405 -1.72 3.73 10.55
C THR A 405 -0.73 4.83 10.21
N ALA A 406 -0.99 5.57 9.13
CA ALA A 406 -0.26 6.77 8.85
C ALA A 406 -0.18 7.59 10.15
N VAL A 407 1.05 7.92 10.56
CA VAL A 407 1.28 8.56 11.85
C VAL A 407 0.49 9.88 11.89
N PRO A 408 -0.41 10.08 12.88
CA PRO A 408 -1.25 11.27 12.94
C PRO A 408 -0.45 12.57 12.96
N PRO A 409 -0.97 13.69 12.43
CA PRO A 409 -0.30 14.97 12.53
C PRO A 409 -0.15 15.40 14.01
N PRO A 410 0.94 16.08 14.38
CA PRO A 410 1.16 16.51 15.76
C PRO A 410 0.33 17.76 16.10
N GLU A 411 -0.06 17.87 17.36
CA GLU A 411 -0.57 19.09 17.98
C GLU A 411 0.61 19.91 18.52
N CYS A 412 0.97 20.98 17.82
CA CYS A 412 2.15 21.79 18.15
C CYS A 412 1.94 22.70 19.35
N ALA A 413 2.95 22.78 20.21
CA ALA A 413 2.94 23.70 21.33
C ALA A 413 2.99 25.15 20.81
N VAL A 414 2.02 25.98 21.24
CA VAL A 414 1.96 27.41 20.91
C VAL A 414 2.73 28.28 21.92
N HIS A 415 3.01 27.71 23.09
CA HIS A 415 3.78 28.31 24.17
C HIS A 415 4.75 27.28 24.73
N GLY A 416 5.87 27.73 25.28
CA GLY A 416 6.87 26.86 25.87
C GLY A 416 8.26 27.47 25.79
N MET A 417 9.25 26.75 26.29
CA MET A 417 10.64 27.16 26.17
C MET A 417 11.28 26.56 24.91
N PRO A 418 11.89 27.38 24.05
CA PRO A 418 12.45 26.90 22.78
C PRO A 418 13.64 25.97 23.00
N PHE A 419 13.87 24.99 22.12
CA PHE A 419 15.05 24.14 22.15
C PHE A 419 15.63 23.92 20.74
N PRO A 420 16.95 23.64 20.63
CA PRO A 420 17.57 23.27 19.36
C PRO A 420 17.20 21.83 18.99
N GLN A 421 16.91 21.59 17.71
CA GLN A 421 16.51 20.30 17.18
C GLN A 421 17.60 19.21 17.26
N PRO A 422 18.88 19.45 16.88
CA PRO A 422 19.86 18.36 16.77
C PRO A 422 20.10 17.59 18.09
N PRO A 423 20.28 18.23 19.26
CA PRO A 423 20.40 17.51 20.53
C PRO A 423 19.15 16.70 20.91
N VAL A 424 17.98 17.10 20.40
CA VAL A 424 16.72 16.38 20.62
C VAL A 424 16.63 15.12 19.76
N GLU A 425 17.12 15.15 18.51
CA GLU A 425 17.18 13.96 17.65
C GLU A 425 18.05 12.86 18.24
N ASP A 426 19.21 13.23 18.79
CA ASP A 426 20.11 12.33 19.50
C ASP A 426 19.41 11.73 20.72
N TYR A 427 18.71 12.57 21.50
CA TYR A 427 18.01 12.10 22.69
C TYR A 427 16.79 11.23 22.36
N ILE A 428 16.03 11.54 21.31
CA ILE A 428 14.96 10.66 20.80
C ILE A 428 15.53 9.30 20.45
N THR A 429 16.68 9.26 19.76
CA THR A 429 17.34 8.00 19.40
C THR A 429 17.74 7.22 20.66
N ALA A 430 18.33 7.87 21.66
CA ALA A 430 18.70 7.23 22.92
C ALA A 430 17.48 6.73 23.73
N PHE A 431 16.41 7.52 23.79
CA PHE A 431 15.15 7.17 24.45
C PHE A 431 14.49 5.96 23.79
N CYS A 432 14.36 5.97 22.46
CA CYS A 432 13.77 4.87 21.70
C CYS A 432 14.63 3.61 21.69
N SER A 433 15.95 3.72 21.90
CA SER A 433 16.86 2.57 21.99
C SER A 433 16.88 1.90 23.37
N ASN A 434 16.10 2.39 24.35
CA ASN A 434 16.07 1.82 25.68
C ASN A 434 15.26 0.50 25.72
N ARG A 435 15.97 -0.63 25.62
CA ARG A 435 15.37 -1.97 25.60
C ARG A 435 14.60 -2.34 26.87
N ASP A 436 14.86 -1.69 28.02
CA ASP A 436 14.06 -1.92 29.22
C ASP A 436 12.63 -1.38 29.07
N MET A 437 12.43 -0.39 28.19
CA MET A 437 11.09 0.11 27.86
C MET A 437 10.31 -0.86 26.98
N PHE A 438 10.97 -1.70 26.18
CA PHE A 438 10.31 -2.67 25.30
C PHE A 438 9.59 -3.78 26.09
N LYS A 439 10.03 -4.00 27.33
CA LYS A 439 9.41 -4.97 28.27
C LYS A 439 8.27 -4.36 29.08
N LYS A 440 7.85 -3.14 28.79
CA LYS A 440 6.76 -2.46 29.49
C LYS A 440 5.50 -2.46 28.63
N VAL A 441 4.38 -2.73 29.28
CA VAL A 441 3.05 -2.61 28.69
C VAL A 441 2.41 -1.34 29.26
N ILE A 442 1.99 -0.45 28.38
CA ILE A 442 1.36 0.81 28.74
C ILE A 442 -0.15 0.58 28.83
N VAL A 443 -0.70 0.86 30.00
CA VAL A 443 -2.08 0.53 30.37
C VAL A 443 -2.77 1.74 30.98
N PRO A 444 -4.10 1.87 30.89
CA PRO A 444 -4.79 2.92 31.60
C PRO A 444 -4.71 2.66 33.11
N PRO A 445 -4.92 3.69 33.96
CA PRO A 445 -4.90 3.56 35.41
C PRO A 445 -5.82 2.46 35.96
N ILE A 446 -6.95 2.19 35.28
CA ILE A 446 -7.93 1.16 35.65
C ILE A 446 -7.37 -0.26 35.48
N SER A 447 -6.49 -0.49 34.49
CA SER A 447 -5.90 -1.80 34.19
C SER A 447 -4.52 -2.00 34.83
N TYR A 448 -4.04 -1.06 35.65
CA TYR A 448 -2.71 -1.12 36.25
C TYR A 448 -2.53 -2.35 37.14
N GLY A 449 -3.57 -2.74 37.89
CA GLY A 449 -3.57 -3.93 38.74
C GLY A 449 -2.31 -4.03 39.63
N ASN A 450 -1.63 -5.17 39.58
CA ASN A 450 -0.43 -5.46 40.37
C ASN A 450 0.86 -4.90 39.74
N GLY A 451 0.73 -4.10 38.67
CA GLY A 451 1.87 -3.60 37.91
C GLY A 451 2.53 -4.66 37.01
N LYS A 452 1.89 -5.83 36.79
CA LYS A 452 2.38 -6.92 35.95
C LYS A 452 1.30 -7.48 35.03
N THR A 453 1.71 -7.92 33.85
CA THR A 453 0.91 -8.79 32.97
C THR A 453 1.10 -10.26 33.36
N ASP A 454 0.24 -11.14 32.86
CA ASP A 454 0.32 -12.59 33.12
C ASP A 454 1.66 -13.21 32.67
N ASP A 455 2.28 -12.66 31.64
CA ASP A 455 3.61 -13.06 31.15
C ASP A 455 4.77 -12.41 31.92
N GLY A 456 4.49 -11.67 33.00
CA GLY A 456 5.48 -11.07 33.90
C GLY A 456 6.07 -9.72 33.46
N ARG A 457 5.63 -9.16 32.32
CA ARG A 457 6.03 -7.80 31.91
C ARG A 457 5.47 -6.74 32.84
N THR A 458 6.11 -5.58 32.87
CA THR A 458 5.74 -4.49 33.79
C THR A 458 4.66 -3.62 33.18
N LYS A 459 3.50 -3.50 33.84
CA LYS A 459 2.45 -2.54 33.48
C LYS A 459 2.87 -1.15 33.97
N VAL A 460 2.74 -0.14 33.11
CA VAL A 460 2.98 1.28 33.44
C VAL A 460 1.87 2.14 32.83
N VAL A 461 1.57 3.30 33.40
CA VAL A 461 0.62 4.26 32.78
C VAL A 461 1.26 5.15 31.71
N GLY A 462 2.59 5.07 31.62
CA GLY A 462 3.39 5.77 30.64
C GLY A 462 4.88 5.57 30.93
N VAL A 463 5.72 5.96 29.97
CA VAL A 463 7.15 6.05 30.14
C VAL A 463 7.62 7.45 29.82
N VAL A 464 8.59 7.91 30.61
CA VAL A 464 9.09 9.28 30.56
C VAL A 464 10.60 9.25 30.63
N GLY A 465 11.23 10.08 29.81
CA GLY A 465 12.66 10.36 29.85
C GLY A 465 12.88 11.87 29.92
N ASN A 466 13.97 12.28 30.57
CA ASN A 466 14.47 13.64 30.45
C ASN A 466 15.96 13.70 30.15
N TYR A 467 16.37 14.83 29.54
CA TYR A 467 17.74 15.13 29.15
C TYR A 467 18.04 16.60 29.41
N THR A 468 19.19 16.89 30.02
CA THR A 468 19.65 18.27 30.21
C THR A 468 20.22 18.78 28.90
N ILE A 469 19.58 19.81 28.34
CA ILE A 469 20.03 20.43 27.09
C ILE A 469 21.39 21.10 27.33
N PRO A 470 22.40 20.95 26.45
CA PRO A 470 23.67 21.64 26.58
C PRO A 470 23.49 23.15 26.75
N ASP A 471 24.33 23.76 27.58
CA ASP A 471 24.32 25.20 27.87
C ASP A 471 23.01 25.73 28.49
N SER A 472 22.22 24.84 29.09
CA SER A 472 20.93 25.15 29.71
C SER A 472 20.74 24.35 31.00
N GLN A 473 20.15 24.98 32.03
CA GLN A 473 19.69 24.25 33.21
C GLN A 473 18.33 23.56 32.99
N ASN A 474 17.60 23.93 31.94
CA ASN A 474 16.32 23.33 31.60
C ASN A 474 16.49 21.94 31.00
N LYS A 475 15.46 21.11 31.19
CA LYS A 475 15.41 19.73 30.73
C LYS A 475 14.46 19.60 29.56
N LEU A 476 14.86 18.83 28.56
CA LEU A 476 13.96 18.26 27.59
C LEU A 476 13.30 17.03 28.20
N TRP A 477 12.02 16.86 27.94
CA TRP A 477 11.22 15.73 28.36
C TRP A 477 10.59 15.04 27.14
N LEU A 478 10.76 13.72 27.07
CA LEU A 478 10.06 12.84 26.13
C LEU A 478 9.09 11.98 26.92
N GLY A 479 7.86 11.85 26.44
CA GLY A 479 6.82 11.05 27.08
C GLY A 479 6.10 10.17 26.08
N LEU A 480 5.81 8.93 26.48
CA LEU A 480 4.79 8.09 25.85
C LEU A 480 3.82 7.66 26.95
N LEU A 481 2.63 8.24 26.94
CA LEU A 481 1.67 8.18 28.02
C LEU A 481 0.34 7.63 27.51
N TYR A 482 -0.43 6.99 28.39
CA TYR A 482 -1.82 6.66 28.08
C TYR A 482 -2.66 7.94 28.04
N THR A 483 -3.50 8.12 27.02
CA THR A 483 -4.36 9.30 26.86
C THR A 483 -5.39 9.43 27.99
N HIS A 484 -5.72 10.65 28.40
CA HIS A 484 -6.84 10.92 29.31
C HIS A 484 -8.23 10.75 28.69
N GLN A 485 -8.30 10.68 27.36
CA GLN A 485 -9.56 10.60 26.64
C GLN A 485 -10.12 9.18 26.64
N ALA A 486 -11.41 9.06 26.28
CA ALA A 486 -12.10 7.79 26.12
C ALA A 486 -11.33 6.77 25.28
N CYS A 487 -10.60 5.87 25.96
CA CYS A 487 -9.79 4.84 25.34
C CYS A 487 -9.74 3.59 26.21
N MET A 488 -9.67 2.44 25.57
CA MET A 488 -9.65 1.13 26.22
C MET A 488 -8.49 0.29 25.68
N GLY A 489 -8.05 -0.68 26.47
CA GLY A 489 -7.00 -1.62 26.08
C GLY A 489 -5.60 -1.17 26.46
N THR A 490 -4.59 -1.84 25.92
CA THR A 490 -3.17 -1.64 26.28
C THR A 490 -2.32 -1.53 25.02
N PHE A 491 -1.12 -0.95 25.13
CA PHE A 491 -0.17 -0.90 24.02
C PHE A 491 1.27 -1.09 24.50
N GLN A 492 2.13 -1.54 23.59
CA GLN A 492 3.57 -1.65 23.85
C GLN A 492 4.24 -0.27 23.71
N PHE A 493 5.39 -0.08 24.35
CA PHE A 493 6.21 1.12 24.15
C PHE A 493 6.51 1.39 22.66
N ALA A 494 6.81 0.33 21.93
CA ALA A 494 7.04 0.37 20.49
C ALA A 494 6.60 -0.96 19.86
N VAL A 495 6.33 -0.94 18.57
CA VAL A 495 5.88 -2.09 17.79
C VAL A 495 6.90 -2.39 16.71
N GLY A 496 7.36 -3.63 16.61
CA GLY A 496 8.28 -4.10 15.59
C GLY A 496 8.59 -5.59 15.77
N LYS A 497 8.97 -6.27 14.69
CA LYS A 497 9.39 -7.69 14.69
C LYS A 497 10.77 -7.87 15.30
N ASN A 498 11.57 -6.81 15.31
CA ASN A 498 12.90 -6.76 15.90
C ASN A 498 13.14 -5.44 16.64
N ASP A 499 14.28 -5.33 17.31
CA ASP A 499 14.65 -4.14 18.07
C ASP A 499 14.72 -2.88 17.18
N GLN A 500 15.23 -3.01 15.95
CA GLN A 500 15.40 -1.88 15.05
C GLN A 500 14.06 -1.32 14.58
N GLU A 501 13.12 -2.19 14.18
CA GLU A 501 11.75 -1.79 13.84
C GLU A 501 11.04 -1.11 15.01
N SER A 502 11.24 -1.61 16.24
CA SER A 502 10.70 -0.98 17.45
C SER A 502 11.31 0.41 17.70
N ILE A 503 12.62 0.54 17.52
CA ILE A 503 13.31 1.83 17.58
C ILE A 503 12.72 2.79 16.54
N ASP A 504 12.57 2.34 15.29
CA ASP A 504 12.08 3.16 14.19
C ASP A 504 10.62 3.55 14.38
N HIS A 505 9.78 2.65 14.88
CA HIS A 505 8.40 2.93 15.28
C HIS A 505 8.33 4.08 16.28
N CYS A 506 9.13 4.04 17.35
CA CYS A 506 9.20 5.09 18.36
C CYS A 506 9.76 6.41 17.80
N LYS A 507 10.86 6.33 17.04
CA LYS A 507 11.52 7.50 16.43
C LYS A 507 10.59 8.20 15.45
N LEU A 508 9.79 7.47 14.68
CA LEU A 508 8.87 8.04 13.71
C LEU A 508 7.82 8.93 14.40
N ARG A 509 7.21 8.51 15.51
CA ARG A 509 6.20 9.34 16.22
C ARG A 509 6.82 10.57 16.88
N LEU A 510 7.91 10.41 17.62
CA LEU A 510 8.57 11.56 18.28
C LEU A 510 9.21 12.51 17.26
N GLY A 511 9.78 11.95 16.19
CA GLY A 511 10.30 12.71 15.05
C GLY A 511 9.21 13.44 14.29
N THR A 512 8.00 12.90 14.20
CA THR A 512 6.84 13.59 13.60
C THR A 512 6.49 14.85 14.39
N ILE A 513 6.52 14.82 15.72
CA ILE A 513 6.34 16.03 16.55
C ILE A 513 7.47 17.03 16.28
N LEU A 514 8.72 16.58 16.35
CA LEU A 514 9.90 17.44 16.22
C LEU A 514 9.97 18.14 14.85
N ASN A 515 9.68 17.40 13.79
CA ASN A 515 9.76 17.87 12.41
C ASN A 515 8.47 18.51 11.90
N GLY A 516 7.31 18.16 12.48
CA GLY A 516 6.02 18.73 12.11
C GLY A 516 5.70 20.05 12.82
N CYS A 517 6.38 20.36 13.93
CA CYS A 517 6.17 21.58 14.71
C CYS A 517 7.27 22.61 14.53
N GLN A 518 6.88 23.89 14.47
CA GLN A 518 7.77 25.04 14.23
C GLN A 518 8.73 24.77 13.05
N THR A 519 8.18 24.43 11.89
CA THR A 519 8.92 23.98 10.69
C THR A 519 9.83 25.06 10.10
N ASP A 520 9.63 26.32 10.48
CA ASP A 520 10.39 27.49 10.09
C ASP A 520 11.70 27.68 10.85
N THR A 521 11.96 26.87 11.89
CA THR A 521 13.19 26.94 12.70
C THR A 521 13.70 25.56 13.12
N THR A 522 15.02 25.42 13.25
CA THR A 522 15.68 24.26 13.85
C THR A 522 16.35 24.60 15.19
N THR A 523 16.37 25.87 15.60
CA THR A 523 17.05 26.34 16.82
C THR A 523 16.09 26.73 17.93
N ALA A 524 14.80 26.94 17.61
CA ALA A 524 13.80 27.41 18.54
C ALA A 524 12.49 26.59 18.47
N LYS A 525 12.60 25.26 18.50
CA LYS A 525 11.44 24.36 18.55
C LYS A 525 10.73 24.46 19.89
N LEU A 526 9.40 24.40 19.91
CA LEU A 526 8.61 24.32 21.15
C LEU A 526 8.14 22.89 21.44
N GLY A 527 8.17 22.03 20.42
CA GLY A 527 7.68 20.67 20.51
C GLY A 527 6.15 20.60 20.42
N GLY A 528 5.57 19.63 21.10
CA GLY A 528 4.13 19.36 21.02
C GLY A 528 3.79 17.97 21.50
N LYS A 529 2.62 17.50 21.08
CA LYS A 529 2.14 16.14 21.34
C LYS A 529 1.59 15.49 20.09
N LEU A 530 1.49 14.18 20.09
CA LEU A 530 0.88 13.39 19.03
C LEU A 530 0.05 12.27 19.67
N THR A 531 -1.22 12.17 19.28
CA THR A 531 -2.12 11.12 19.77
C THR A 531 -2.27 10.07 18.68
N ASP A 532 -1.85 8.83 18.97
CA ASP A 532 -1.96 7.66 18.10
C ASP A 532 -2.82 6.61 18.83
N VAL A 533 -4.11 6.56 18.52
CA VAL A 533 -5.12 5.77 19.24
C VAL A 533 -5.14 6.14 20.74
N CYS A 534 -4.68 5.25 21.63
CA CYS A 534 -4.62 5.49 23.08
C CYS A 534 -3.26 6.05 23.55
N ALA A 535 -2.28 6.10 22.65
CA ALA A 535 -0.93 6.55 22.96
C ALA A 535 -0.78 8.05 22.74
N GLN A 536 -0.24 8.77 23.72
CA GLN A 536 0.16 10.15 23.57
C GLN A 536 1.68 10.30 23.70
N TYR A 537 2.28 10.74 22.61
CA TYR A 537 3.70 11.07 22.52
C TYR A 537 3.89 12.56 22.83
N TYR A 538 4.93 12.89 23.58
CA TYR A 538 5.26 14.26 23.95
C TYR A 538 6.72 14.59 23.69
N VAL A 539 6.96 15.80 23.18
CA VAL A 539 8.28 16.44 23.16
C VAL A 539 8.11 17.83 23.76
N THR A 540 8.69 18.09 24.92
CA THR A 540 8.57 19.38 25.61
C THR A 540 9.84 19.75 26.37
N ARG A 541 9.99 21.04 26.71
CA ARG A 541 11.08 21.55 27.55
C ARG A 541 10.51 22.20 28.80
N ALA A 542 11.06 21.86 29.96
CA ALA A 542 10.64 22.38 31.25
C ALA A 542 11.85 22.83 32.11
N PRO A 543 11.64 23.70 33.11
CA PRO A 543 12.69 24.08 34.06
C PRO A 543 13.22 22.85 34.81
N PRO A 544 14.44 22.90 35.38
CA PRO A 544 15.07 21.74 36.02
C PRO A 544 14.25 21.06 37.13
N ASP A 545 13.44 21.86 37.84
CA ASP A 545 12.60 21.43 38.97
C ASP A 545 11.18 21.04 38.55
N GLU A 546 10.78 21.35 37.31
CA GLU A 546 9.46 20.99 36.80
C GLU A 546 9.49 19.60 36.18
N ARG A 547 8.48 18.81 36.52
CA ARG A 547 8.29 17.45 36.03
C ARG A 547 6.91 17.38 35.37
N PRO A 548 6.82 17.69 34.06
CA PRO A 548 5.53 17.91 33.40
C PRO A 548 4.62 16.67 33.37
N PHE A 549 5.15 15.50 33.71
CA PHE A 549 4.44 14.23 33.66
C PHE A 549 4.29 13.51 35.03
N ASP A 550 4.86 14.04 36.13
CA ASP A 550 4.81 13.36 37.44
C ASP A 550 3.36 13.28 37.98
N ASN A 551 2.49 14.18 37.54
CA ASN A 551 1.06 14.21 37.90
C ASN A 551 0.15 13.79 36.74
N TRP A 552 0.68 13.08 35.74
CA TRP A 552 -0.13 12.66 34.59
C TRP A 552 -1.34 11.82 35.03
N PHE A 553 -1.16 10.87 35.95
CA PHE A 553 -2.27 10.21 36.63
C PHE A 553 -2.01 10.21 38.14
N THR A 554 -2.55 11.20 38.85
CA THR A 554 -2.45 11.15 40.32
C THR A 554 -3.50 10.20 40.89
N VAL A 555 -3.15 9.49 41.96
CA VAL A 555 -4.09 8.62 42.71
C VAL A 555 -5.27 9.44 43.26
N GLN A 556 -5.07 10.73 43.51
CA GLN A 556 -6.08 11.62 44.08
C GLN A 556 -7.21 11.93 43.08
N ASP A 557 -6.90 11.90 41.78
CA ASP A 557 -7.86 12.23 40.72
C ASP A 557 -8.72 11.03 40.28
N LYS A 558 -8.47 9.81 40.79
CA LYS A 558 -9.22 8.61 40.36
C LYS A 558 -10.70 8.65 40.78
N GLY A 559 -11.02 9.24 41.92
CA GLY A 559 -12.37 9.17 42.47
C GLY A 559 -12.79 7.73 42.84
N THR A 560 -14.07 7.40 42.71
CA THR A 560 -14.62 6.09 43.10
C THR A 560 -14.48 5.07 41.96
N PHE A 561 -14.08 3.85 42.30
CA PHE A 561 -14.11 2.71 41.37
C PHE A 561 -15.54 2.18 41.27
N ASP A 562 -16.04 2.01 40.05
CA ASP A 562 -17.38 1.46 39.79
C ASP A 562 -17.35 0.48 38.61
N CYS A 563 -18.20 -0.54 38.68
CA CYS A 563 -18.29 -1.60 37.70
C CYS A 563 -19.75 -1.95 37.43
N VAL A 564 -20.11 -1.97 36.15
CA VAL A 564 -21.44 -2.35 35.68
C VAL A 564 -21.35 -3.55 34.73
N PRO A 565 -22.41 -4.36 34.58
CA PRO A 565 -22.45 -5.38 33.53
C PRO A 565 -22.12 -4.76 32.17
N THR A 566 -21.20 -5.37 31.43
CA THR A 566 -20.82 -4.88 30.09
C THR A 566 -22.05 -4.92 29.18
N ASP A 567 -22.37 -3.77 28.57
CA ASP A 567 -23.46 -3.70 27.60
C ASP A 567 -23.04 -4.37 26.29
N THR A 568 -23.60 -5.56 26.04
CA THR A 568 -23.34 -6.32 24.83
C THR A 568 -24.36 -6.07 23.72
N SER A 569 -25.37 -5.22 23.95
CA SER A 569 -26.52 -5.05 23.04
C SER A 569 -26.10 -4.62 21.63
N ALA A 570 -25.06 -3.79 21.51
CA ALA A 570 -24.53 -3.32 20.23
C ALA A 570 -23.55 -4.29 19.53
N ILE A 571 -23.13 -5.38 20.19
CA ILE A 571 -22.06 -6.27 19.74
C ILE A 571 -22.43 -7.76 19.84
N GLY A 572 -23.68 -8.09 19.50
CA GLY A 572 -24.19 -9.47 19.45
C GLY A 572 -25.03 -9.90 20.65
N GLY A 573 -25.26 -9.02 21.64
CA GLY A 573 -26.12 -9.29 22.79
C GLY A 573 -25.70 -10.55 23.54
N ASP A 574 -26.59 -11.55 23.57
CA ASP A 574 -26.36 -12.83 24.25
C ASP A 574 -25.30 -13.73 23.59
N SER A 575 -24.97 -13.51 22.32
CA SER A 575 -23.91 -14.21 21.61
C SER A 575 -22.57 -13.47 21.59
N SER A 576 -22.51 -12.28 22.22
CA SER A 576 -21.29 -11.50 22.30
C SER A 576 -20.20 -12.25 23.08
N PRO A 577 -18.92 -12.21 22.64
CA PRO A 577 -17.81 -12.76 23.41
C PRO A 577 -17.59 -12.03 24.74
N LEU A 578 -18.20 -10.85 24.93
CA LEU A 578 -18.14 -10.07 26.16
C LEU A 578 -19.29 -10.38 27.13
N LYS A 579 -20.14 -11.37 26.83
CA LYS A 579 -21.18 -11.82 27.78
C LYS A 579 -20.54 -12.32 29.08
N GLY A 580 -21.10 -11.92 30.22
CA GLY A 580 -20.55 -12.30 31.53
C GLY A 580 -19.26 -11.55 31.87
N THR A 581 -19.12 -10.32 31.38
CA THR A 581 -18.06 -9.39 31.78
C THR A 581 -18.64 -8.14 32.44
N CYS A 582 -17.78 -7.39 33.12
CA CYS A 582 -18.07 -6.12 33.78
C CYS A 582 -17.22 -5.03 33.14
N THR A 583 -17.83 -3.90 32.80
CA THR A 583 -17.12 -2.69 32.39
C THR A 583 -16.90 -1.84 33.62
N CYS A 584 -15.64 -1.61 33.97
CA CYS A 584 -15.24 -0.86 35.15
C CYS A 584 -14.58 0.46 34.79
N SER A 585 -14.76 1.47 35.62
CA SER A 585 -14.16 2.79 35.44
C SER A 585 -13.87 3.45 36.80
N TYR A 586 -13.06 4.50 36.76
CA TYR A 586 -12.82 5.39 37.89
C TYR A 586 -13.64 6.67 37.67
N SER A 587 -14.36 7.18 38.68
CA SER A 587 -15.28 8.31 38.48
C SER A 587 -14.57 9.60 38.04
N GLY A 588 -13.29 9.76 38.36
CA GLY A 588 -12.48 10.87 37.87
C GLY A 588 -11.88 10.66 36.48
N PHE A 589 -12.01 9.45 35.93
CA PHE A 589 -11.65 9.05 34.57
C PHE A 589 -12.78 8.21 33.97
N SER A 590 -14.02 8.70 34.02
CA SER A 590 -15.22 7.92 33.68
C SER A 590 -15.26 7.51 32.19
N ASP A 591 -14.51 8.22 31.36
CA ASP A 591 -14.31 7.91 29.96
C ASP A 591 -13.25 6.83 29.72
N GLN A 592 -12.38 6.56 30.70
CA GLN A 592 -11.49 5.42 30.70
C GLN A 592 -12.15 4.23 31.40
N SER A 593 -12.58 3.27 30.60
CA SER A 593 -13.10 2.01 31.09
C SER A 593 -12.26 0.83 30.63
N ASP A 594 -12.39 -0.29 31.32
CA ASP A 594 -11.85 -1.57 30.88
C ASP A 594 -12.81 -2.70 31.23
N ILE A 595 -12.64 -3.84 30.55
CA ILE A 595 -13.56 -4.98 30.63
C ILE A 595 -12.90 -6.09 31.43
N PHE A 596 -13.60 -6.53 32.46
CA PHE A 596 -13.14 -7.57 33.38
C PHE A 596 -14.12 -8.73 33.41
N LYS A 597 -13.61 -9.92 33.72
CA LYS A 597 -14.47 -11.09 33.92
C LYS A 597 -15.45 -10.83 35.07
N MET A 598 -16.73 -11.18 34.89
CA MET A 598 -17.72 -11.05 35.95
C MET A 598 -17.37 -11.99 37.12
N PRO A 599 -17.46 -11.51 38.38
CA PRO A 599 -17.23 -12.35 39.55
C PRO A 599 -18.20 -13.54 39.61
N GLN A 600 -17.83 -14.58 40.36
CA GLN A 600 -18.69 -15.76 40.55
C GLN A 600 -20.06 -15.44 41.18
N SER A 601 -20.19 -14.29 41.85
CA SER A 601 -21.46 -13.80 42.40
C SER A 601 -22.44 -13.31 41.34
N ASN A 602 -22.03 -13.19 40.07
CA ASN A 602 -22.78 -12.59 38.97
C ASN A 602 -23.20 -11.12 39.24
N ASN A 603 -22.44 -10.40 40.07
CA ASN A 603 -22.68 -8.99 40.37
C ASN A 603 -21.40 -8.18 40.15
N CYS A 604 -21.44 -7.22 39.23
CA CYS A 604 -20.26 -6.39 38.91
C CYS A 604 -19.85 -5.45 40.05
N ALA A 605 -20.77 -5.10 40.96
CA ALA A 605 -20.42 -4.33 42.15
C ALA A 605 -19.51 -5.10 43.12
N ASP A 606 -19.38 -6.42 42.97
CA ASP A 606 -18.50 -7.26 43.78
C ASP A 606 -17.08 -7.34 43.20
N VAL A 607 -16.82 -6.75 42.02
CA VAL A 607 -15.45 -6.63 41.47
C VAL A 607 -14.66 -5.72 42.39
N LYS A 608 -13.59 -6.24 42.98
CA LYS A 608 -12.67 -5.43 43.78
C LYS A 608 -11.48 -5.01 42.94
N VAL A 609 -10.90 -3.85 43.25
CA VAL A 609 -9.67 -3.37 42.60
C VAL A 609 -8.54 -4.39 42.78
N GLU A 610 -8.54 -5.10 43.91
CA GLU A 610 -7.59 -6.18 44.21
C GLU A 610 -7.85 -7.48 43.43
N ASP A 611 -9.05 -7.66 42.87
CA ASP A 611 -9.36 -8.81 42.01
C ASP A 611 -8.90 -8.56 40.55
N LEU A 612 -8.57 -7.30 40.21
CA LEU A 612 -7.96 -6.91 38.93
C LEU A 612 -6.48 -7.33 38.83
N LEU A 613 -5.93 -7.95 39.88
CA LEU A 613 -4.51 -8.34 39.98
C LEU A 613 -4.19 -9.66 39.25
N HIS A 614 -5.19 -10.37 38.73
CA HIS A 614 -5.06 -11.73 38.18
C HIS A 614 -5.66 -11.90 36.77
N ASN A 615 -5.90 -10.79 36.05
CA ASN A 615 -6.35 -10.77 34.65
C ASN A 615 -5.32 -10.09 33.72
#